data_AF-A0A3P6RB06-F1
#
_entry.id   AF-A0A3P6RB06-F1
#
_cell.length_a   1.000
_cell.length_b   1.000
_cell.length_c   1.000
_cell.angle_alpha   90.00
_cell.angle_beta   90.00
_cell.angle_gamma   90.00
#
_symmetry.space_group_name_H-M   'P 1'
#
loop_
_entity.id
_entity.type
_entity.pdbx_description
1 polymer ?
#
loop_
_entity_poly.entity_id
_entity_poly.type
_entity_poly.pdbx_seq_one_letter_code
_entity_poly.pdbx_strand_id
1 'polypeptide(L)' 'MNGVCVLLRGTLNRSTLTGSSTLHFDAESAAIEDVRRREILSQYGDRIRTIQRRFNLQS' A
#
# COMPACT_ATOMS: atom_id res chain seq x y z
N MET A 1 0.56 -6.29 -4.15
CA MET A 1 1.87 -6.94 -4.35
C MET A 1 2.94 -5.86 -4.54
N ASN A 2 4.00 -5.83 -3.72
CA ASN A 2 5.07 -4.81 -3.78
C ASN A 2 4.56 -3.35 -3.82
N GLY A 3 3.52 -3.05 -3.05
CA GLY A 3 2.89 -1.71 -3.03
C GLY A 3 1.89 -1.40 -4.15
N VAL A 4 1.63 -2.35 -5.08
CA VAL A 4 0.59 -2.23 -6.11
C VAL A 4 -0.65 -3.02 -5.71
N CYS A 5 -1.82 -2.38 -5.67
CA CYS A 5 -3.10 -3.07 -5.41
C CYS A 5 -3.50 -3.92 -6.62
N VAL A 6 -3.76 -5.20 -6.37
CA VAL A 6 -4.09 -6.18 -7.42
C VAL A 6 -5.15 -7.17 -6.93
N LEU A 7 -6.00 -7.60 -7.85
CA LEU A 7 -6.91 -8.72 -7.69
C LEU A 7 -6.32 -9.97 -8.34
N LEU A 8 -6.17 -11.04 -7.56
CA LEU A 8 -5.79 -12.36 -8.05
C LEU A 8 -7.05 -13.13 -8.46
N ARG A 9 -7.12 -13.56 -9.72
CA ARG A 9 -8.18 -14.43 -10.23
C ARG A 9 -7.58 -15.62 -10.92
N GLY A 10 -8.06 -16.82 -10.60
CA GLY A 10 -7.53 -18.04 -11.17
C GLY A 10 -8.45 -19.23 -11.00
N THR A 11 -8.04 -20.32 -11.62
CA THR A 11 -8.71 -21.61 -11.55
C THR A 11 -7.74 -22.65 -11.02
N LEU A 12 -8.27 -23.61 -10.26
CA LEU A 12 -7.51 -24.70 -9.68
C LEU A 12 -8.24 -26.01 -9.97
N ASN A 13 -7.54 -26.97 -10.56
CA ASN A 13 -8.06 -28.32 -10.71
C ASN A 13 -8.02 -29.04 -9.36
N ARG A 14 -9.16 -29.59 -8.92
CA ARG A 14 -9.30 -30.23 -7.60
C ARG A 14 -8.48 -31.50 -7.45
N SER A 15 -8.33 -32.29 -8.52
CA SER A 15 -7.70 -33.62 -8.45
C SER A 15 -6.18 -33.53 -8.61
N THR A 16 -5.70 -32.65 -9.48
CA THR A 16 -4.26 -32.47 -9.72
C THR A 16 -3.64 -31.37 -8.87
N LEU A 17 -4.47 -30.51 -8.25
CA LEU A 17 -4.05 -29.29 -7.54
C LEU A 17 -3.18 -28.36 -8.39
N THR A 18 -3.31 -28.46 -9.72
CA THR A 18 -2.64 -27.57 -10.67
C THR A 18 -3.64 -26.55 -11.21
N GLY A 19 -3.17 -25.34 -11.44
CA GLY A 19 -4.03 -24.22 -11.79
C GLY A 19 -3.25 -23.10 -12.45
N SER A 20 -3.98 -22.10 -12.88
CA SER A 20 -3.42 -20.87 -13.44
C SER A 20 -4.14 -19.68 -12.87
N SER A 21 -3.45 -18.56 -12.81
CA SER A 21 -4.03 -17.32 -12.29
C SER A 21 -3.47 -16.11 -13.02
N THR A 22 -4.22 -15.03 -12.92
CA THR A 22 -3.94 -13.73 -13.50
C THR A 22 -4.09 -12.67 -12.43
N LEU A 23 -3.22 -11.65 -12.49
CA LEU A 23 -3.29 -10.48 -11.65
C LEU A 23 -3.91 -9.34 -12.45
N HIS A 24 -4.94 -8.72 -11.89
CA HIS A 24 -5.55 -7.52 -12.43
C HIS A 24 -5.24 -6.35 -11.53
N PHE A 25 -4.94 -5.19 -12.12
CA PHE A 25 -4.81 -3.97 -11.33
C PHE A 25 -6.15 -3.60 -10.69
N ASP A 26 -6.11 -3.30 -9.39
CA ASP A 26 -7.29 -2.86 -8.64
C ASP A 26 -7.24 -1.34 -8.47
N ALA A 27 -7.87 -0.62 -9.40
CA ALA A 27 -7.87 0.83 -9.42
C ALA A 27 -8.60 1.45 -8.22
N GLU A 28 -9.67 0.82 -7.76
CA GLU A 28 -10.46 1.30 -6.63
C GLU A 28 -9.66 1.21 -5.33
N SER A 29 -9.13 0.02 -5.04
CA SER A 29 -8.28 -0.18 -3.87
C SER A 29 -7.00 0.67 -3.93
N ALA A 30 -6.43 0.85 -5.12
CA ALA A 30 -5.26 1.72 -5.29
C ALA A 30 -5.56 3.19 -4.97
N ALA A 31 -6.74 3.70 -5.37
CA ALA A 31 -7.14 5.07 -5.07
C ALA A 31 -7.34 5.30 -3.56
N ILE A 32 -7.96 4.34 -2.88
CA ILE A 32 -8.14 4.38 -1.42
C ILE A 32 -6.78 4.37 -0.71
N GLU A 33 -5.88 3.47 -1.12
CA GLU A 33 -4.56 3.35 -0.51
C GLU A 33 -3.68 4.60 -0.76
N ASP A 34 -3.80 5.25 -1.92
CA ASP A 34 -3.06 6.49 -2.20
C ASP A 34 -3.48 7.64 -1.27
N VAL A 35 -4.78 7.79 -1.01
CA VAL A 35 -5.29 8.79 -0.05
C VAL A 35 -4.72 8.49 1.34
N ARG A 36 -4.86 7.24 1.81
CA ARG A 36 -4.35 6.82 3.12
C ARG A 36 -2.85 7.05 3.25
N ARG A 37 -2.08 6.78 2.20
CA ARG A 37 -0.64 6.97 2.16
C ARG A 37 -0.26 8.45 2.34
N ARG A 38 -0.98 9.36 1.68
CA ARG A 38 -0.77 10.81 1.81
C ARG A 38 -1.04 11.29 3.23
N GLU A 39 -2.12 10.82 3.85
CA GLU A 39 -2.46 11.16 5.24
C GLU A 39 -1.37 10.71 6.20
N ILE A 40 -0.92 9.46 6.07
CA ILE A 40 0.15 8.90 6.90
C ILE A 40 1.45 9.71 6.76
N LEU A 41 1.85 10.04 5.52
CA LEU A 41 3.04 10.86 5.26
C LEU A 41 2.93 12.25 5.88
N SER A 42 1.75 12.89 5.80
CA SER A 42 1.51 14.17 6.44
C SER A 42 1.68 14.09 7.96
N GLN A 43 1.05 13.09 8.59
CA GLN A 43 1.14 12.89 10.04
C GLN A 43 2.58 12.65 10.51
N TYR A 44 3.35 11.84 9.79
CA TYR A 44 4.76 11.63 10.10
C TYR A 44 5.58 12.91 9.92
N GLY A 45 5.31 13.69 8.86
CA GLY A 45 5.94 14.98 8.63
C GLY A 45 5.71 15.96 9.79
N ASP A 46 4.47 16.03 10.30
CA ASP A 46 4.12 16.84 11.47
C ASP A 46 4.83 16.37 12.75
N ARG A 47 4.89 15.05 12.98
CA ARG A 47 5.63 14.49 14.13
C ARG A 47 7.12 14.81 14.05
N ILE A 48 7.74 14.65 12.89
CA ILE A 48 9.16 14.97 12.67
C ILE A 48 9.42 16.45 12.93
N ARG A 49 8.60 17.35 12.35
CA ARG A 49 8.72 18.80 12.59
C ARG A 49 8.59 19.16 14.07
N THR A 50 7.66 18.51 14.78
CA THR A 50 7.45 18.72 16.22
C THR A 50 8.68 18.30 17.02
N ILE A 51 9.27 17.14 16.72
CA ILE A 51 10.50 16.65 17.34
C ILE A 51 11.66 17.61 17.04
N GLN A 52 11.84 18.00 15.78
CA GLN A 52 12.89 18.93 15.37
C GLN A 52 12.82 20.25 16.14
N ARG A 53 11.62 20.84 16.26
CA ARG A 53 11.41 22.04 17.08
C ARG A 53 11.68 21.81 18.56
N ARG A 54 11.23 20.69 19.13
CA ARG A 54 11.41 20.39 20.55
C ARG A 54 12.88 20.25 20.94
N PHE A 55 13.71 19.75 20.05
CA PHE A 55 15.12 19.46 20.30
C PHE A 55 16.08 20.42 19.59
N ASN A 56 15.60 21.52 18.99
CA ASN A 56 16.39 22.45 18.18
C ASN A 56 17.27 21.74 17.13
N LEU A 57 16.76 20.65 16.55
CA LEU A 57 17.44 19.94 15.48
C LEU A 57 17.21 20.76 14.20
N GLN A 58 18.24 21.47 13.74
CA GLN A 58 18.21 22.12 12.43
C GLN A 58 18.08 21.06 11.35
N SER A 59 17.22 21.32 10.36
CA SER A 59 17.03 20.51 9.15
C SER A 59 18.21 20.63 8.21
#